data_AF-J3CIB7-F1
#
_entry.id   AF-J3CIB7-F1
#
_cell.length_a   1.000
_cell.length_b   1.000
_cell.length_c   1.000
_cell.angle_alpha   90.00
_cell.angle_beta   90.00
_cell.angle_gamma   90.00
#
_symmetry.space_group_name_H-M   'P 1'
#
loop_
_entity.id
_entity.type
_entity.pdbx_description
1 polymer ?
#
loop_
_entity_poly.entity_id
_entity_poly.type
_entity_poly.pdbx_seq_one_letter_code
_entity_poly.pdbx_strand_id
1 'polypeptide(L)' 'MSWIRLGGLIDTVSSREIERVSSIRLSPRHSLHVVVWNGKRLLLGCTDQSIQVLSEALAPESVAPKSEQGQE' A
#
# COMPACT_ATOMS: atom_id res chain seq x y z
N MET A 1 -2.57 -41.57 9.05
CA MET A 1 -2.75 -40.23 9.68
C MET A 1 -2.56 -39.18 8.59
N SER A 2 -3.66 -38.53 8.21
CA SER A 2 -3.75 -37.60 7.08
C SER A 2 -3.43 -36.19 7.56
N TRP A 3 -2.51 -35.49 6.89
CA TRP A 3 -2.15 -34.10 7.19
C TRP A 3 -2.97 -33.17 6.29
N ILE A 4 -3.92 -32.48 6.90
CA ILE A 4 -4.87 -31.61 6.21
C ILE A 4 -4.13 -30.37 5.71
N ARG A 5 -4.11 -30.23 4.38
CA ARG A 5 -3.85 -28.98 3.67
C ARG A 5 -4.97 -28.01 4.02
N LEU A 6 -4.72 -27.03 4.88
CA LEU A 6 -5.65 -25.91 5.07
C LEU A 6 -5.05 -24.67 4.40
N GLY A 7 -5.50 -24.45 3.16
CA GLY A 7 -5.20 -23.27 2.38
C GLY A 7 -5.69 -22.03 3.11
N GLY A 8 -4.75 -21.18 3.53
CA GLY A 8 -5.02 -19.78 3.76
C GLY A 8 -5.29 -19.14 2.41
N LEU A 9 -6.56 -19.04 2.04
CA LEU A 9 -7.03 -18.00 1.13
C LEU A 9 -6.67 -16.68 1.81
N ILE A 10 -5.45 -16.19 1.55
CA ILE A 10 -5.15 -14.77 1.70
C ILE A 10 -6.16 -14.07 0.81
N ASP A 11 -7.14 -13.47 1.46
CA ASP A 11 -8.16 -12.63 0.88
C ASP A 11 -7.43 -11.51 0.15
N THR A 12 -7.07 -11.78 -1.10
CA THR A 12 -6.47 -10.82 -2.01
C THR A 12 -7.66 -10.04 -2.56
N VAL A 13 -8.43 -9.39 -1.68
CA VAL A 13 -9.36 -8.34 -2.07
C VAL A 13 -8.51 -7.39 -2.87
N SER A 14 -8.76 -7.36 -4.18
CA SER A 14 -8.06 -6.52 -5.14
C SER A 14 -7.80 -5.15 -4.51
N SER A 15 -6.53 -4.88 -4.22
CA SER A 15 -5.95 -3.69 -3.58
C SER A 15 -6.16 -2.40 -4.39
N ARG A 16 -7.41 -2.11 -4.77
CA ARG A 16 -7.82 -0.78 -5.21
C ARG A 16 -7.92 0.19 -4.04
N GLU A 17 -7.95 -0.32 -2.81
CA GLU A 17 -8.08 0.48 -1.59
C GLU A 17 -6.74 1.08 -1.14
N ILE A 18 -5.63 0.40 -1.41
CA ILE A 18 -4.29 0.80 -0.98
C ILE A 18 -3.44 1.09 -2.21
N GLU A 19 -3.16 2.37 -2.45
CA GLU A 19 -2.23 2.82 -3.48
C GLU A 19 -0.83 3.00 -2.88
N ARG A 20 0.17 2.30 -3.41
CA ARG A 20 1.56 2.48 -2.97
C ARG A 20 2.20 3.65 -3.71
N VAL A 21 2.42 4.75 -3.00
CA VAL A 21 3.06 5.97 -3.53
C VAL A 21 4.57 5.79 -3.68
N SER A 22 5.24 5.28 -2.64
CA SER A 22 6.68 5.09 -2.68
C SER A 22 7.15 4.01 -1.71
N SER A 23 8.38 3.55 -1.91
CA SER A 23 9.04 2.65 -0.97
C SER A 23 10.55 2.81 -1.05
N ILE A 24 11.18 2.67 0.10
CA ILE A 24 12.62 2.64 0.24
C ILE A 24 13.02 1.47 1.13
N ARG A 25 14.02 0.71 0.68
CA ARG A 25 14.63 -0.32 1.50
C ARG A 25 15.77 0.31 2.30
N LEU A 26 15.73 0.16 3.63
CA LEU A 26 16.77 0.69 4.51
C LEU A 26 17.85 -0.35 4.79
N SER A 27 17.45 -1.62 4.91
CA SER A 27 18.35 -2.77 5.06
C SER A 27 17.67 -4.02 4.49
N PRO A 28 18.35 -5.19 4.44
CA PRO A 28 17.72 -6.42 3.94
C PRO A 28 16.43 -6.82 4.66
N ARG A 29 16.25 -6.42 5.92
CA ARG A 29 15.11 -6.77 6.78
C ARG A 29 14.22 -5.58 7.19
N HIS A 30 14.47 -4.40 6.61
CA HIS A 30 13.75 -3.17 6.96
C HIS A 30 13.43 -2.34 5.72
N SER A 31 12.18 -1.89 5.61
CA SER A 31 11.74 -0.98 4.56
C SER A 31 10.75 0.05 5.09
N LEU A 32 10.70 1.19 4.41
CA LEU A 32 9.65 2.18 4.57
C LEU A 32 8.78 2.20 3.33
N HIS A 33 7.49 2.41 3.54
CA HIS A 33 6.50 2.53 2.47
C HIS A 33 5.63 3.74 2.73
N VAL A 34 5.33 4.49 1.68
CA VAL A 34 4.28 5.50 1.70
C VAL A 34 3.13 4.97 0.89
N VAL A 35 1.95 4.89 1.51
CA VAL A 35 0.72 4.42 0.87
C VAL A 35 -0.38 5.45 1.04
N VAL A 36 -1.34 5.46 0.12
CA VAL A 36 -2.63 6.11 0.29
C VAL A 36 -3.67 5.02 0.55
N TRP A 37 -4.37 5.14 1.67
CA TRP A 37 -5.44 4.23 2.05
C TRP A 37 -6.58 5.02 2.69
N ASN A 38 -7.81 4.82 2.20
CA ASN A 38 -9.01 5.49 2.70
C ASN A 38 -8.86 7.03 2.80
N GLY A 39 -8.30 7.64 1.75
CA GLY A 39 -8.06 9.10 1.68
C GLY A 39 -6.96 9.62 2.61
N LYS A 40 -6.21 8.73 3.27
CA LYS A 40 -5.09 9.08 4.15
C LYS A 40 -3.78 8.62 3.54
N ARG A 41 -2.76 9.46 3.65
CA ARG A 41 -1.37 9.12 3.33
C ARG A 41 -0.69 8.61 4.59
N LEU A 42 -0.23 7.36 4.55
CA LEU A 42 0.40 6.68 5.68
C LEU A 42 1.88 6.43 5.38
N LEU A 43 2.73 6.66 6.39
CA LEU A 43 4.12 6.18 6.40
C LEU A 43 4.18 4.89 7.22
N LEU A 44 4.58 3.80 6.57
CA LEU A 44 4.69 2.49 7.17
C LEU A 44 6.16 2.10 7.37
N GLY A 45 6.48 1.64 8.57
CA GLY A 45 7.71 0.93 8.88
C GLY A 45 7.47 -0.57 8.83
N CYS A 46 8.18 -1.26 7.96
CA CYS A 46 8.07 -2.71 7.79
C CYS A 46 9.36 -3.40 8.22
N THR A 47 9.20 -4.42 9.06
CA THR A 47 10.24 -5.39 9.44
C THR A 47 9.73 -6.80 9.17
N ASP A 48 10.59 -7.80 9.35
CA ASP A 48 10.17 -9.20 9.25
C ASP A 48 9.13 -9.61 10.31
N GLN A 49 8.98 -8.84 11.39
CA GLN A 49 8.11 -9.17 12.52
C GLN A 49 6.85 -8.32 12.60
N SER A 50 6.86 -7.13 11.99
CA SER A 50 5.76 -6.17 12.15
C SER A 50 5.67 -5.16 11.02
N ILE A 51 4.46 -4.63 10.83
CA ILE A 51 4.19 -3.41 10.06
C ILE A 51 3.63 -2.38 11.05
N GLN A 52 4.20 -1.19 11.07
CA GLN A 52 3.80 -0.12 11.97
C GLN A 52 3.49 1.15 11.19
N VAL A 53 2.40 1.84 11.55
CA VAL A 53 2.13 3.20 11.06
C VAL A 53 3.00 4.16 11.88
N LEU A 54 3.95 4.81 11.21
CA LEU A 54 4.87 5.77 11.83
C LEU A 54 4.33 7.20 11.74
N SER A 55 3.52 7.49 10.71
CA SER A 55 2.89 8.79 10.52
C SER A 55 1.65 8.67 9.64
N GLU A 56 0.69 9.57 9.83
CA GLU A 56 -0.55 9.69 9.09
C GLU A 56 -0.78 11.16 8.70
N ALA A 57 -1.22 11.38 7.46
CA ALA A 57 -1.66 12.66 6.93
C ALA A 57 -2.86 12.47 5.99
N LEU A 58 -3.56 13.54 5.63
CA LEU A 58 -4.54 13.48 4.55
C LEU A 58 -3.83 13.25 3.20
N ALA A 59 -4.39 12.39 2.36
CA ALA A 59 -3.90 12.24 1.00
C ALA A 59 -4.24 13.51 0.20
N PRO A 60 -3.31 14.04 -0.61
CA PRO A 60 -3.66 15.09 -1.56
C PRO A 60 -4.74 14.55 -2.50
N GLU A 61 -5.74 15.38 -2.81
CA GLU A 61 -6.73 15.04 -3.83
C GLU A 61 -5.97 14.67 -5.10
N SER A 62 -6.17 13.43 -5.58
CA SER A 62 -5.58 12.97 -6.82
C SER A 62 -6.19 13.80 -7.94
N VAL A 63 -5.49 14.86 -8.35
CA VAL A 63 -5.73 15.55 -9.61
C VAL A 63 -5.39 14.54 -10.70
N ALA A 64 -6.38 13.73 -11.06
CA ALA A 64 -6.34 12.90 -12.25
C ALA A 64 -5.91 13.82 -13.41
N PRO A 65 -4.99 13.38 -14.29
CA PRO A 65 -4.66 14.15 -15.48
C PRO A 65 -5.96 14.28 -16.27
N LYS A 66 -6.53 15.49 -16.25
CA LYS A 66 -7.62 15.87 -17.11
C LYS A 66 -7.06 15.71 -18.50
N SER A 67 -7.44 14.64 -19.19
CA SER A 67 -7.16 14.45 -20.60
C SER A 67 -7.75 15.67 -21.31
N GLU A 68 -6.87 16.60 -21.67
CA GLU A 68 -7.17 17.71 -22.57
C GLU A 68 -7.46 17.11 -23.94
N GLN A 69 -8.73 16.72 -24.15
CA GLN A 69 -9.30 16.61 -25.47
C GLN A 69 -9.53 18.05 -26.00
N GLY A 70 -8.61 18.53 -26.83
CA GLY A 70 -8.88 19.45 -27.94
C GLY A 70 -8.29 18.77 -29.18
N GLN A 71 -9.04 18.35 -30.22
CA GLN A 71 -9.87 19.15 -31.13
C GLN A 71 -9.18 20.44 -31.56
N GLU A 72 -8.39 20.35 -32.62
CA GLU A 72 -8.57 21.17 -33.83
C GLU A 72 -8.15 20.38 -35.08
#